data_AF-A0A1S2Q6I7-F1
#
_entry.id   AF-A0A1S2Q6I7-F1
#
_cell.length_a   1.000
_cell.length_b   1.000
_cell.length_c   1.000
_cell.angle_alpha   90.00
_cell.angle_beta   90.00
_cell.angle_gamma   90.00
#
_symmetry.space_group_name_H-M   'P 1'
#
loop_
_entity.id
_entity.type
_entity.pdbx_description
1 polymer ?
#
loop_
_entity_poly.entity_id
_entity_poly.type
_entity_poly.pdbx_seq_one_letter_code
_entity_poly.pdbx_strand_id
1 'polypeptide(L)'
;MGRRHGLSPVTVRCSVRPGQGEATGFDLGDMVVTGDLGTTGSAGRVPDQGMMIHLSVVTLLDQLRGFLRGDVRYLRYYGVDTSFTLVLRRGEHHVAVSGRDGLLGRTTGPALAAAVLDAAEDLLRVHPLPPGDPVAGDYRYALAEFRPLVAAR
;
A
#
# COMPACT_ATOMS: atom_id res chain seq x y z
N MET A 1 8.01 21.97 -23.44
CA MET A 1 9.18 21.11 -23.19
C MET A 1 8.97 20.42 -21.85
N GLY A 2 8.34 19.24 -21.86
CA GLY A 2 7.95 18.55 -20.61
C GLY A 2 9.17 17.92 -19.95
N ARG A 3 9.44 18.27 -18.68
CA ARG A 3 10.50 17.63 -17.90
C ARG A 3 10.22 16.12 -17.87
N ARG A 4 11.16 15.32 -18.38
CA ARG A 4 11.17 13.87 -18.15
C ARG A 4 11.47 13.69 -16.67
N HIS A 5 10.42 13.62 -15.85
CA HIS A 5 10.55 13.25 -14.44
C HIS A 5 11.10 11.82 -14.38
N GLY A 6 12.30 11.70 -13.81
CA GLY A 6 13.05 10.45 -13.68
C GLY A 6 12.40 9.50 -12.68
N LEU A 7 13.11 8.41 -12.37
CA LEU A 7 12.71 7.52 -11.28
C LEU A 7 12.93 8.23 -9.95
N SER A 8 11.94 8.16 -9.09
CA SER A 8 11.89 8.83 -7.80
C SER A 8 11.42 7.84 -6.73
N PRO A 9 11.89 7.97 -5.47
CA PRO A 9 11.37 7.19 -4.37
C PRO A 9 9.86 7.41 -4.20
N VAL A 10 9.12 6.32 -4.00
CA VAL A 10 7.74 6.36 -3.53
C VAL A 10 7.75 5.77 -2.13
N THR A 11 7.14 6.47 -1.18
CA THR A 11 7.03 5.99 0.21
C THR A 11 5.58 5.70 0.54
N VAL A 12 5.34 4.65 1.32
CA VAL A 12 4.03 4.28 1.84
C VAL A 12 4.07 4.33 3.36
N ARG A 13 3.00 4.81 3.98
CA ARG A 13 2.81 4.77 5.43
C ARG A 13 1.40 4.32 5.74
N CYS A 14 1.25 3.49 6.75
CA CYS A 14 -0.04 3.05 7.27
C CYS A 14 -0.12 3.36 8.77
N SER A 15 -1.32 3.64 9.28
CA SER A 15 -1.56 3.86 10.70
C SER A 15 -2.96 3.41 11.10
N VAL A 16 -3.14 2.99 12.35
CA VAL A 16 -4.46 2.74 12.93
C VAL A 16 -5.02 4.03 13.53
N ARG A 17 -6.33 4.27 13.38
CA ARG A 17 -7.00 5.42 14.00
C ARG A 17 -7.19 5.21 15.50
N PRO A 18 -7.07 6.26 16.32
CA PRO A 18 -7.23 6.14 17.76
C PRO A 18 -8.71 5.97 18.15
N GLY A 19 -8.95 5.45 19.36
CA GLY A 19 -10.26 5.49 20.01
C GLY A 19 -11.28 4.47 19.51
N GLN A 20 -10.83 3.35 18.91
CA GLN A 20 -11.70 2.33 18.33
C GLN A 20 -12.07 1.19 19.30
N GLY A 21 -11.54 1.21 20.53
CA GLY A 21 -11.73 0.16 21.52
C GLY A 21 -10.52 -0.76 21.62
N GLU A 22 -10.77 -2.04 21.87
CA GLU A 22 -9.72 -3.07 21.85
C GLU A 22 -9.20 -3.24 20.43
N ALA A 23 -7.88 -3.40 20.28
CA ALA A 23 -7.26 -3.54 18.97
C ALA A 23 -7.73 -4.81 18.26
N THR A 24 -8.01 -4.74 16.96
CA THR A 24 -8.44 -5.88 16.14
C THR A 24 -7.93 -5.75 14.71
N GLY A 25 -7.96 -6.85 13.96
CA GLY A 25 -7.72 -6.86 12.51
C GLY A 25 -8.75 -6.07 11.69
N PHE A 26 -9.84 -5.61 12.29
CA PHE A 26 -10.88 -4.81 11.66
C PHE A 26 -10.73 -3.32 11.93
N ASP A 27 -9.70 -2.91 12.66
CA ASP A 27 -9.47 -1.51 13.01
C ASP A 27 -9.38 -0.65 11.75
N LEU A 28 -10.07 0.49 11.80
CA LEU A 28 -9.96 1.51 10.77
C LEU A 28 -8.61 2.20 10.88
N GLY A 29 -8.08 2.59 9.73
CA GLY A 29 -6.81 3.26 9.64
C GLY A 29 -6.69 4.03 8.35
N ASP A 30 -5.49 4.55 8.16
CA ASP A 30 -5.17 5.39 7.03
C ASP A 30 -3.92 4.91 6.32
N MET A 31 -3.91 5.13 5.01
CA MET A 31 -2.76 4.91 4.14
C MET A 31 -2.38 6.24 3.49
N VAL A 32 -1.09 6.55 3.48
CA VAL A 32 -0.52 7.71 2.80
C VAL A 32 0.57 7.24 1.84
N VAL A 33 0.48 7.68 0.59
CA VAL A 33 1.47 7.41 -0.45
C VAL A 33 2.01 8.73 -0.97
N THR A 34 3.32 8.89 -0.91
CA THR A 34 4.03 10.09 -1.35
C THR A 34 5.03 9.74 -2.43
N GLY A 35 5.02 10.51 -3.52
CA GLY A 35 6.08 10.56 -4.51
C GLY A 35 6.50 12.01 -4.76
N ASP A 36 7.40 12.22 -5.71
CA ASP A 36 7.94 13.53 -6.05
C ASP A 36 6.94 14.49 -6.71
N LEU A 37 5.86 13.95 -7.28
CA LEU A 37 4.82 14.73 -7.97
C LEU A 37 3.58 14.96 -7.11
N GLY A 38 3.49 14.33 -5.94
CA GLY A 38 2.38 14.55 -5.03
C GLY A 38 2.26 13.53 -3.92
N THR A 39 1.27 13.75 -3.07
CA THR A 39 0.86 12.84 -2.00
C THR A 39 -0.62 12.56 -2.13
N THR A 40 -1.00 11.32 -1.88
CA THR A 40 -2.40 10.94 -1.68
C THR A 40 -2.53 10.20 -0.36
N GLY A 41 -3.66 10.40 0.33
CA GLY A 41 -3.95 9.72 1.58
C GLY A 41 -5.44 9.65 1.83
N SER A 42 -5.84 8.74 2.73
CA SER A 42 -7.22 8.53 3.14
C SER A 42 -7.70 9.49 4.24
N ALA A 43 -6.79 10.05 5.04
CA ALA A 43 -7.14 10.92 6.16
C ALA A 43 -7.67 12.30 5.71
N GLY A 44 -8.55 12.90 6.51
CA GLY A 44 -8.99 14.29 6.34
C GLY A 44 -9.84 14.54 5.08
N ARG A 45 -10.47 13.50 4.53
CA ARG A 45 -11.35 13.58 3.34
C ARG A 45 -12.83 13.62 3.73
N VAL A 46 -13.64 14.19 2.86
CA VAL A 46 -15.12 14.16 2.92
C VAL A 46 -15.65 13.61 1.59
N PRO A 47 -16.39 12.48 1.58
CA PRO A 47 -16.64 11.60 2.72
C PRO A 47 -15.34 10.98 3.27
N ASP A 48 -15.39 10.50 4.52
CA ASP A 48 -14.26 9.84 5.16
C ASP A 48 -13.79 8.65 4.31
N GLN A 49 -12.47 8.48 4.21
CA GLN A 49 -11.84 7.41 3.45
C GLN A 49 -11.01 6.47 4.33
N GLY A 50 -11.21 6.49 5.66
CA GLY A 50 -10.69 5.47 6.55
C GLY A 50 -11.05 4.07 6.05
N MET A 51 -10.16 3.12 6.29
CA MET A 51 -10.29 1.76 5.75
C MET A 51 -9.96 0.74 6.82
N MET A 52 -10.51 -0.47 6.75
CA MET A 52 -10.04 -1.58 7.61
C MET A 52 -8.57 -1.86 7.26
N ILE A 53 -7.64 -1.30 8.03
CA ILE A 53 -6.28 -1.04 7.52
C ILE A 53 -5.46 -2.31 7.41
N HIS A 54 -5.65 -3.25 8.34
CA HIS A 54 -4.96 -4.53 8.28
C HIS A 54 -5.41 -5.33 7.04
N LEU A 55 -6.72 -5.47 6.81
CA LEU A 55 -7.27 -6.13 5.61
C LEU A 55 -6.89 -5.41 4.30
N SER A 56 -6.83 -4.08 4.33
CA SER A 56 -6.40 -3.25 3.21
C SER A 56 -4.95 -3.52 2.83
N VAL A 57 -4.06 -3.62 3.82
CA VAL A 57 -2.65 -3.95 3.58
C VAL A 57 -2.48 -5.39 3.08
N VAL A 58 -3.21 -6.37 3.64
CA VAL A 58 -3.21 -7.75 3.12
C VAL A 58 -3.60 -7.78 1.65
N THR A 59 -4.69 -7.09 1.29
CA THR A 59 -5.17 -6.98 -0.09
C THR A 59 -4.14 -6.32 -0.99
N LEU A 60 -3.49 -5.24 -0.52
CA LEU A 60 -2.44 -4.56 -1.29
C LEU A 60 -1.25 -5.48 -1.56
N LEU A 61 -0.75 -6.20 -0.54
CA LEU A 61 0.37 -7.14 -0.68
C LEU A 61 0.05 -8.22 -1.73
N ASP A 62 -1.12 -8.85 -1.65
CA ASP A 62 -1.49 -9.92 -2.56
C ASP A 62 -1.67 -9.43 -4.02
N GLN A 63 -2.40 -8.32 -4.22
CA GLN A 63 -2.60 -7.76 -5.55
C GLN A 63 -1.29 -7.24 -6.16
N LEU A 64 -0.47 -6.56 -5.36
CA LEU A 64 0.82 -6.03 -5.81
C LEU A 64 1.78 -7.17 -6.16
N ARG A 65 1.74 -8.30 -5.45
CA ARG A 65 2.54 -9.49 -5.78
C ARG A 65 2.26 -9.96 -7.21
N GLY A 66 0.98 -10.12 -7.57
CA GLY A 66 0.61 -10.50 -8.94
C GLY A 66 1.03 -9.45 -9.97
N PHE A 67 0.81 -8.16 -9.67
CA PHE A 67 1.29 -7.08 -10.53
C PHE A 67 2.80 -7.10 -10.76
N LEU A 68 3.60 -7.34 -9.71
CA LEU A 68 5.07 -7.34 -9.78
C LEU A 68 5.62 -8.56 -10.51
N ARG A 69 4.99 -9.74 -10.34
CA ARG A 69 5.30 -10.96 -11.11
C ARG A 69 5.02 -10.82 -12.61
N GLY A 70 4.25 -9.82 -13.00
CA GLY A 70 3.95 -9.51 -14.40
C GLY A 70 2.64 -10.12 -14.89
N ASP A 71 1.83 -10.68 -13.99
CA ASP A 71 0.53 -11.28 -14.29
C ASP A 71 -0.42 -10.26 -14.93
N VAL A 72 -0.27 -8.98 -14.56
CA VAL A 72 -1.03 -7.85 -15.11
C VAL A 72 -0.13 -6.64 -15.38
N ARG A 73 -0.46 -5.85 -16.42
CA ARG A 73 0.23 -4.58 -16.73
C ARG A 73 -0.34 -3.35 -16.01
N TYR A 74 -1.54 -3.50 -15.44
CA TYR A 74 -2.29 -2.45 -14.79
C TYR A 74 -2.94 -3.03 -13.54
N LEU A 75 -2.81 -2.33 -12.42
CA LEU A 75 -3.45 -2.69 -11.15
C LEU A 75 -4.18 -1.45 -10.62
N ARG A 76 -5.47 -1.61 -10.31
CA ARG A 76 -6.26 -0.63 -9.57
C ARG A 76 -6.61 -1.23 -8.23
N TYR A 77 -5.98 -0.70 -7.19
CA TYR A 77 -6.19 -1.10 -5.81
C TYR A 77 -7.28 -0.21 -5.17
N TYR A 78 -8.12 -0.85 -4.35
CA TYR A 78 -9.11 -0.21 -3.50
C TYR A 78 -8.83 -0.65 -2.06
N GLY A 79 -8.82 0.30 -1.12
CA GLY A 79 -8.81 -0.06 0.29
C GLY A 79 -10.12 -0.74 0.68
N VAL A 80 -10.09 -1.54 1.75
CA VAL A 80 -11.26 -2.24 2.26
C VAL A 80 -12.17 -1.25 2.99
N ASP A 81 -13.45 -1.25 2.64
CA ASP A 81 -14.49 -0.35 3.19
C ASP A 81 -14.20 1.14 2.96
N THR A 82 -13.54 1.48 1.84
CA THR A 82 -13.21 2.87 1.52
C THR A 82 -13.32 3.16 0.03
N SER A 83 -13.38 4.44 -0.31
CA SER A 83 -13.21 4.94 -1.68
C SER A 83 -11.75 5.34 -2.00
N PHE A 84 -10.81 5.14 -1.07
CA PHE A 84 -9.38 5.32 -1.33
C PHE A 84 -8.90 4.35 -2.43
N THR A 85 -8.14 4.88 -3.38
CA THR A 85 -7.64 4.11 -4.53
C THR A 85 -6.22 4.47 -4.89
N LEU A 86 -5.49 3.46 -5.36
CA LEU A 86 -4.20 3.60 -6.02
C LEU A 86 -4.25 2.94 -7.40
N VAL A 87 -3.57 3.55 -8.35
CA VAL A 87 -3.43 3.02 -9.71
C VAL A 87 -1.96 2.84 -10.01
N LEU A 88 -1.59 1.60 -10.35
CA LEU A 88 -0.25 1.20 -10.72
C LEU A 88 -0.23 0.78 -12.18
N ARG A 89 0.71 1.35 -12.94
CA ARG A 89 0.87 1.01 -14.36
C ARG A 89 2.32 0.69 -14.67
N ARG A 90 2.54 -0.46 -15.30
CA ARG A 90 3.86 -0.88 -15.76
C ARG A 90 4.26 -0.07 -17.00
N GLY A 91 5.43 0.56 -16.94
CA GLY A 91 6.19 1.06 -18.07
C GLY A 91 7.34 0.12 -18.42
N GLU A 92 8.15 0.49 -19.41
CA GLU A 92 9.25 -0.34 -19.91
C GLU A 92 10.26 -0.72 -18.81
N HIS A 93 10.63 0.25 -17.97
CA HIS A 93 11.59 0.08 -16.87
C HIS A 93 11.12 0.69 -15.54
N HIS A 94 9.83 0.98 -15.42
CA HIS A 94 9.28 1.69 -14.27
C HIS A 94 7.85 1.26 -13.95
N VAL A 95 7.40 1.62 -12.76
CA VAL A 95 6.01 1.58 -12.32
C VAL A 95 5.57 3.03 -12.08
N ALA A 96 4.54 3.47 -12.80
CA ALA A 96 3.88 4.73 -12.51
C ALA A 96 2.86 4.51 -11.39
N VAL A 97 2.92 5.35 -10.36
CA VAL A 97 2.03 5.29 -9.19
C VAL A 97 1.16 6.54 -9.20
N SER A 98 -0.16 6.34 -9.23
CA SER A 98 -1.14 7.43 -9.24
C SER A 98 -2.15 7.26 -8.10
N GLY A 99 -2.54 8.38 -7.51
CA GLY A 99 -3.69 8.46 -6.62
C GLY A 99 -4.92 8.99 -7.36
N ARG A 100 -5.96 9.35 -6.59
CA ARG A 100 -7.17 9.98 -7.13
C ARG A 100 -6.87 11.26 -7.93
N ASP A 101 -5.95 12.07 -7.44
CA ASP A 101 -5.70 13.43 -7.96
C ASP A 101 -4.61 13.45 -9.06
N GLY A 102 -4.08 12.28 -9.45
CA GLY A 102 -3.12 12.16 -10.55
C GLY A 102 -1.87 11.37 -10.21
N LEU A 103 -0.83 11.54 -11.04
CA LEU A 103 0.46 10.86 -10.91
C LEU A 103 1.19 11.36 -9.66
N LEU A 104 1.57 10.43 -8.77
CA LEU A 104 2.35 10.71 -7.57
C LEU A 104 3.85 10.60 -7.84
N GLY A 105 4.24 9.68 -8.73
CA GLY A 105 5.64 9.47 -9.10
C GLY A 105 5.85 8.25 -9.99
N ARG A 106 7.10 8.04 -10.40
CA ARG A 106 7.56 6.83 -11.11
C ARG A 106 8.67 6.19 -10.31
N THR A 107 8.58 4.89 -10.08
CA THR A 107 9.59 4.16 -9.32
C THR A 107 9.90 2.81 -9.98
N THR A 108 10.82 2.03 -9.46
CA THR A 108 11.06 0.66 -9.94
C THR A 108 10.14 -0.32 -9.22
N GLY A 109 9.89 -1.48 -9.82
CA GLY A 109 9.14 -2.56 -9.15
C GLY A 109 9.74 -2.93 -7.79
N PRO A 110 11.07 -3.18 -7.68
CA PRO A 110 11.72 -3.47 -6.41
C PRO A 110 11.61 -2.34 -5.37
N ALA A 111 11.75 -1.08 -5.78
CA ALA A 111 11.63 0.05 -4.85
C ALA A 111 10.20 0.21 -4.33
N LEU A 112 9.19 0.01 -5.18
CA LEU A 112 7.78 -0.01 -4.76
C LEU A 112 7.50 -1.18 -3.80
N ALA A 113 8.04 -2.37 -4.11
CA ALA A 113 7.89 -3.55 -3.26
C ALA A 113 8.48 -3.30 -1.87
N ALA A 114 9.71 -2.76 -1.80
CA ALA A 114 10.34 -2.40 -0.53
C ALA A 114 9.49 -1.41 0.27
N ALA A 115 9.03 -0.32 -0.36
CA ALA A 115 8.22 0.69 0.33
C ALA A 115 6.90 0.16 0.88
N VAL A 116 6.24 -0.77 0.18
CA VAL A 116 5.00 -1.40 0.66
C VAL A 116 5.28 -2.43 1.75
N LEU A 117 6.35 -3.22 1.62
CA LEU A 117 6.75 -4.19 2.64
C LEU A 117 7.11 -3.48 3.95
N ASP A 118 7.94 -2.44 3.89
CA ASP A 118 8.33 -1.65 5.06
C ASP A 118 7.10 -1.08 5.77
N ALA A 119 6.14 -0.51 5.01
CA ALA A 119 4.90 0.03 5.57
C ALA A 119 4.02 -1.04 6.24
N ALA A 120 3.98 -2.26 5.69
CA ALA A 120 3.22 -3.37 6.24
C ALA A 120 3.86 -3.92 7.52
N GLU A 121 5.18 -4.10 7.52
CA GLU A 121 5.93 -4.56 8.69
C GLU A 121 5.89 -3.52 9.82
N ASP A 122 6.01 -2.23 9.48
CA ASP A 122 5.89 -1.14 10.45
C ASP A 122 4.49 -1.06 11.06
N LEU A 123 3.43 -1.24 10.26
CA LEU A 123 2.06 -1.26 10.77
C LEU A 123 1.90 -2.34 11.83
N LEU A 124 2.33 -3.57 11.56
CA LEU A 124 2.21 -4.69 12.50
C LEU A 124 3.12 -4.53 13.72
N ARG A 125 4.28 -3.90 13.55
CA ARG A 125 5.22 -3.61 14.65
C ARG A 125 4.66 -2.57 15.63
N VAL A 126 4.01 -1.52 15.10
CA VAL A 126 3.44 -0.42 15.91
C VAL A 126 2.06 -0.80 16.45
N HIS A 127 1.27 -1.53 15.67
CA HIS A 127 -0.08 -1.96 15.98
C HIS A 127 -0.20 -3.48 15.83
N PRO A 128 0.33 -4.26 16.80
CA PRO A 128 0.30 -5.71 16.73
C PRO A 128 -1.12 -6.25 16.85
N LEU A 129 -1.44 -7.25 16.03
CA LEU A 129 -2.71 -7.96 16.12
C LEU A 129 -2.75 -8.85 17.37
N PRO A 130 -3.86 -8.88 18.12
CA PRO A 130 -3.99 -9.73 19.29
C PRO A 130 -3.82 -11.23 18.97
N PRO A 131 -3.41 -12.05 19.96
CA PRO A 131 -3.44 -13.50 19.81
C PRO A 131 -4.85 -14.00 19.46
N GLY A 132 -4.96 -14.84 18.43
CA GLY A 132 -6.24 -15.39 17.98
C GLY A 132 -7.07 -14.46 17.09
N ASP A 133 -6.58 -13.27 16.77
CA ASP A 133 -7.23 -12.38 15.81
C ASP A 133 -7.38 -13.07 14.43
N PRO A 134 -8.58 -13.03 13.81
CA PRO A 134 -8.84 -13.75 12.57
C PRO A 134 -7.99 -13.25 11.39
N VAL A 135 -7.53 -12.00 11.40
CA VAL A 135 -6.72 -11.40 10.31
C VAL A 135 -5.23 -11.75 10.44
N ALA A 136 -4.78 -12.16 11.64
CA ALA A 136 -3.36 -12.40 11.90
C ALA A 136 -2.75 -13.53 11.05
N GLY A 137 -3.54 -14.56 10.69
CA GLY A 137 -3.12 -15.63 9.79
C GLY A 137 -2.85 -15.08 8.38
N ASP A 138 -3.83 -14.41 7.81
CA ASP A 138 -3.78 -13.84 6.45
C ASP A 138 -2.66 -12.80 6.32
N TYR A 139 -2.48 -11.95 7.33
CA TYR A 139 -1.43 -10.94 7.33
C TYR A 139 -0.03 -11.56 7.30
N ARG A 140 0.22 -12.56 8.13
CA ARG A 140 1.52 -13.26 8.15
C ARG A 140 1.77 -14.00 6.85
N TYR A 141 0.75 -14.65 6.30
CA TYR A 141 0.85 -15.33 5.02
C TYR A 141 1.17 -14.36 3.88
N ALA A 142 0.45 -13.24 3.80
CA ALA A 142 0.69 -12.21 2.78
C ALA A 142 2.11 -11.63 2.86
N LEU A 143 2.61 -11.34 4.07
CA LEU A 143 4.00 -10.90 4.27
C LEU A 143 5.01 -11.96 3.80
N ALA A 144 4.82 -13.22 4.20
CA ALA A 144 5.73 -14.31 3.83
C ALA A 144 5.82 -14.49 2.32
N GLU A 145 4.69 -14.41 1.62
CA GLU A 145 4.61 -14.51 0.16
C GLU A 145 5.15 -13.28 -0.58
N PHE A 146 5.09 -12.10 0.05
CA PHE A 146 5.53 -10.85 -0.57
C PHE A 146 7.04 -10.62 -0.43
N ARG A 147 7.64 -10.98 0.72
CA ARG A 147 9.07 -10.76 1.02
C ARG A 147 10.06 -11.19 -0.07
N PRO A 148 9.90 -12.34 -0.76
CA PRO A 148 10.82 -12.76 -1.82
C PRO A 148 10.92 -11.77 -2.98
N LEU A 149 9.91 -10.92 -3.21
CA LEU A 149 9.91 -9.92 -4.28
C LEU A 149 10.84 -8.73 -3.99
N VAL A 150 11.21 -8.50 -2.73
CA VAL A 150 12.14 -7.43 -2.33
C VAL A 150 13.59 -7.93 -2.34
N ALA A 151 13.80 -9.22 -2.05
CA ALA A 151 15.12 -9.85 -2.03
C ALA A 151 15.66 -10.18 -3.43
N ALA A 152 14.82 -10.21 -4.45
CA ALA A 152 15.23 -10.40 -5.84
C ALA A 152 15.89 -9.12 -6.40
N ARG A 153 17.15 -8.89 -6.04
CA ARG A 153 18.05 -7.90 -6.65
C ARG A 153 18.96 -8.54 -7.67
#